data_AF-A0A3C0AA48-F1
#
_entry.id   AF-A0A3C0AA48-F1
#
_cell.length_a   1.000
_cell.length_b   1.000
_cell.length_c   1.000
_cell.angle_alpha   90.00
_cell.angle_beta   90.00
_cell.angle_gamma   90.00
#
_symmetry.space_group_name_H-M   'P 1'
#
loop_
_entity.id
_entity.type
_entity.pdbx_description
1 polymer ?
#
loop_
_entity_poly.entity_id
_entity_poly.type
_entity_poly.pdbx_seq_one_letter_code
_entity_poly.pdbx_strand_id
1 'polypeptide(L)'
;MNKSKELRWKRLGITEEHHSKNVASINLNLENEGIYGDKQEDQRPGIQYSDSGRQNDLFANLRILQLHHLQYEHSYKTSNETRLFISNLVVDYFLGDWRENARCFSGWEGMTREECRKELEWQDPLREGLVAITVSQDQENLKKVCTYLDEDLFFDEGSWDRTKDDNTCFIVLAKYISDKSLDHCQELVERLEKSRRKRPKLFIAVLKAIAEHDKARIRATMSDYMKQYVKVELDKDVSIIVSIDGSILWNLAVMQSGELEPLDQDLMDLIITQESLGLKP
;
A
#
# COMPACT_ATOMS: atom_id res chain seq x y z
N MET A 1 -28.25 19.14 -2.49
CA MET A 1 -26.99 19.55 -3.16
C MET A 1 -26.38 18.32 -3.81
N ASN A 2 -25.93 18.42 -5.07
CA ASN A 2 -25.24 17.32 -5.73
C ASN A 2 -23.84 17.17 -5.10
N LYS A 3 -23.67 16.18 -4.22
CA LYS A 3 -22.39 15.91 -3.50
C LYS A 3 -21.20 15.79 -4.46
N SER A 4 -21.41 15.45 -5.74
CA SER A 4 -20.33 15.26 -6.71
C SER A 4 -19.53 16.52 -7.04
N LYS A 5 -20.05 17.73 -6.76
CA LYS A 5 -19.34 19.00 -7.04
C LYS A 5 -18.47 19.49 -5.88
N GLU A 6 -18.60 18.90 -4.71
CA GLU A 6 -17.77 19.25 -3.55
C GLU A 6 -16.37 18.64 -3.68
N LEU A 7 -15.34 19.27 -3.12
CA LEU A 7 -13.99 18.67 -3.11
C LEU A 7 -14.00 17.41 -2.24
N ARG A 8 -13.29 16.36 -2.66
CA ARG A 8 -13.28 15.07 -1.96
C ARG A 8 -12.91 15.20 -0.48
N TRP A 9 -11.89 15.99 -0.15
CA TRP A 9 -11.48 16.21 1.23
C TRP A 9 -12.58 16.85 2.10
N LYS A 10 -13.41 17.74 1.54
CA LYS A 10 -14.54 18.35 2.27
C LYS A 10 -15.63 17.32 2.58
N ARG A 11 -15.94 16.44 1.62
CA ARG A 11 -16.91 15.35 1.82
C ARG A 11 -16.50 14.38 2.93
N LEU A 12 -15.19 14.18 3.08
CA LEU A 12 -14.61 13.33 4.12
C LEU A 12 -14.48 14.03 5.48
N GLY A 13 -14.85 15.31 5.58
CA GLY A 13 -14.75 16.08 6.82
C GLY A 13 -13.32 16.49 7.19
N ILE A 14 -12.39 16.47 6.23
CA ILE A 14 -11.00 16.89 6.45
C ILE A 14 -10.97 18.42 6.58
N THR A 15 -10.22 18.93 7.55
CA THR A 15 -10.06 20.37 7.75
C THR A 15 -8.80 20.89 7.06
N GLU A 16 -8.73 22.20 6.80
CA GLU A 16 -7.53 22.84 6.27
C GLU A 16 -6.32 22.70 7.22
N GLU A 17 -6.55 22.60 8.53
CA GLU A 17 -5.48 22.38 9.51
C GLU A 17 -4.80 21.01 9.34
N HIS A 18 -5.58 19.94 9.12
CA HIS A 18 -5.05 18.61 8.82
C HIS A 18 -4.17 18.67 7.55
N HIS A 19 -4.63 19.40 6.53
CA HIS A 19 -3.88 19.61 5.31
C HIS A 19 -2.53 20.32 5.56
N SER A 20 -2.51 21.44 6.28
CA SER A 20 -1.26 22.18 6.55
C SER A 20 -0.22 21.34 7.30
N LYS A 21 -0.64 20.54 8.28
CA LYS A 21 0.27 19.63 9.02
C LYS A 21 0.83 18.53 8.12
N ASN A 22 -0.01 17.94 7.28
CA ASN A 22 0.39 16.88 6.36
C ASN A 22 1.37 17.37 5.30
N VAL A 23 1.05 18.48 4.64
CA VAL A 23 1.93 19.08 3.64
C VAL A 23 3.28 19.46 4.25
N ALA A 24 3.29 20.14 5.41
CA ALA A 24 4.54 20.49 6.08
C ALA A 24 5.39 19.26 6.44
N SER A 25 4.77 18.17 6.90
CA SER A 25 5.48 16.92 7.21
C SER A 25 6.06 16.23 5.97
N ILE A 26 5.35 16.26 4.84
CA ILE A 26 5.85 15.67 3.57
C ILE A 26 7.08 16.45 3.07
N ASN A 27 7.06 17.78 3.21
CA ASN A 27 8.13 18.64 2.70
C ASN A 27 9.49 18.34 3.33
N LEU A 28 9.51 18.09 4.65
CA LEU A 28 10.74 17.75 5.36
C LEU A 28 11.35 16.43 4.89
N ASN A 29 10.54 15.52 4.35
CA ASN A 29 11.00 14.20 3.93
C ASN A 29 11.55 14.22 2.50
N LEU A 30 11.03 15.07 1.61
CA LEU A 30 11.43 15.09 0.19
C LEU A 30 12.81 15.70 -0.08
N GLU A 31 13.37 16.48 0.85
CA GLU A 31 14.68 17.11 0.65
C GLU A 31 15.83 16.09 0.52
N ASN A 32 15.63 14.87 1.02
CA ASN A 32 16.63 13.78 0.99
C ASN A 32 16.17 12.57 0.17
N GLU A 33 15.13 12.72 -0.65
CA GLU A 33 14.60 11.61 -1.44
C GLU A 33 15.68 10.97 -2.34
N GLY A 34 15.75 9.64 -2.33
CA GLY A 34 16.71 8.87 -3.12
C GLY A 34 18.15 8.93 -2.60
N ILE A 35 18.40 9.53 -1.44
CA ILE A 35 19.72 9.63 -0.82
C ILE A 35 19.83 8.62 0.31
N TYR A 36 20.48 7.49 0.02
CA TYR A 36 20.58 6.35 0.94
C TYR A 36 22.04 5.97 1.22
N GLY A 37 22.32 5.60 2.46
CA GLY A 37 23.64 5.14 2.92
C GLY A 37 23.87 3.66 2.65
N ASP A 38 23.96 3.27 1.38
CA ASP A 38 24.12 1.86 0.97
C ASP A 38 25.52 1.30 1.30
N LYS A 39 26.50 2.15 1.63
CA LYS A 39 27.88 1.73 1.95
C LYS A 39 28.43 2.39 3.21
N GLN A 40 29.42 1.73 3.83
CA GLN A 40 30.09 2.19 5.05
C GLN A 40 30.76 3.56 4.92
N GLU A 41 31.22 3.91 3.73
CA GLU A 41 31.91 5.18 3.42
C GLU A 41 30.93 6.36 3.25
N ASP A 42 29.62 6.09 3.15
CA ASP A 42 28.58 7.08 2.89
C ASP A 42 27.94 7.67 4.15
N GLN A 43 28.53 7.49 5.34
CA GLN A 43 28.04 8.11 6.59
C GLN A 43 28.39 9.60 6.70
N ARG A 44 27.96 10.40 5.73
CA ARG A 44 27.98 11.87 5.84
C ARG A 44 26.77 12.33 6.64
N PRO A 45 26.88 13.46 7.38
CA PRO A 45 25.72 14.04 8.07
C PRO A 45 24.54 14.23 7.10
N GLY A 46 23.37 13.68 7.45
CA GLY A 46 22.14 13.78 6.66
C GLY A 46 21.77 12.55 5.82
N ILE A 47 22.66 11.56 5.67
CA ILE A 47 22.35 10.32 4.93
C ILE A 47 21.62 9.34 5.84
N GLN A 48 20.43 8.88 5.41
CA GLN A 48 19.63 7.88 6.12
C GLN A 48 20.15 6.46 5.83
N TYR A 49 19.95 5.54 6.78
CA TYR A 49 20.18 4.11 6.51
C TYR A 49 19.32 3.63 5.34
N SER A 50 19.86 2.74 4.52
CA SER A 50 19.23 2.26 3.27
C SER A 50 17.79 1.81 3.42
N ASP A 51 17.53 1.08 4.49
CA ASP A 51 16.21 0.58 4.84
C ASP A 51 15.27 1.75 5.18
N SER A 52 15.56 2.46 6.28
CA SER A 52 14.72 3.56 6.77
C SER A 52 14.53 4.67 5.74
N GLY A 53 15.55 4.98 4.93
CA GLY A 53 15.45 5.96 3.86
C GLY A 53 14.44 5.58 2.80
N ARG A 54 14.50 4.34 2.31
CA ARG A 54 13.55 3.84 1.31
C ARG A 54 12.14 3.73 1.87
N GLN A 55 11.98 3.31 3.13
CA GLN A 55 10.67 3.28 3.79
C GLN A 55 10.09 4.70 3.92
N ASN A 56 10.89 5.67 4.35
CA ASN A 56 10.47 7.07 4.46
C ASN A 56 10.03 7.64 3.11
N ASP A 57 10.76 7.31 2.04
CA ASP A 57 10.44 7.75 0.68
C ASP A 57 9.16 7.10 0.16
N LEU A 58 8.93 5.81 0.41
CA LEU A 58 7.67 5.13 0.09
C LEU A 58 6.49 5.78 0.84
N PHE A 59 6.63 6.00 2.14
CA PHE A 59 5.61 6.60 2.99
C PHE A 59 5.29 8.05 2.57
N ALA A 60 6.32 8.87 2.35
CA ALA A 60 6.16 10.27 1.95
C ALA A 60 5.49 10.38 0.56
N ASN A 61 5.90 9.55 -0.40
CA ASN A 61 5.31 9.57 -1.74
C ASN A 61 3.89 8.98 -1.75
N LEU A 62 3.56 7.98 -0.92
CA LEU A 62 2.17 7.54 -0.77
C LEU A 62 1.29 8.69 -0.27
N ARG A 63 1.76 9.49 0.69
CA ARG A 63 1.02 10.68 1.15
C ARG A 63 0.79 11.70 0.03
N ILE A 64 1.74 11.88 -0.89
CA ILE A 64 1.53 12.71 -2.09
C ILE A 64 0.40 12.15 -2.95
N LEU A 65 0.36 10.84 -3.21
CA LEU A 65 -0.76 10.20 -3.93
C LEU A 65 -2.10 10.40 -3.21
N GLN A 66 -2.10 10.34 -1.88
CA GLN A 66 -3.31 10.62 -1.08
C GLN A 66 -3.75 12.08 -1.24
N LEU A 67 -2.82 13.05 -1.27
CA LEU A 67 -3.17 14.45 -1.51
C LEU A 67 -3.77 14.66 -2.90
N HIS A 68 -3.21 14.02 -3.93
CA HIS A 68 -3.77 14.02 -5.29
C HIS A 68 -5.18 13.44 -5.29
N HIS A 69 -5.35 12.27 -4.69
CA HIS A 69 -6.65 11.65 -4.52
C HIS A 69 -7.61 12.60 -3.78
N LEU A 70 -7.18 13.31 -2.75
CA LEU A 70 -8.05 14.23 -2.02
C LEU A 70 -8.34 15.54 -2.76
N GLN A 71 -7.78 15.75 -3.96
CA GLN A 71 -7.90 16.95 -4.78
C GLN A 71 -7.33 18.20 -4.10
N TYR A 72 -6.19 18.07 -3.44
CA TYR A 72 -5.45 19.21 -2.91
C TYR A 72 -4.54 19.84 -3.97
N GLU A 73 -4.59 21.17 -4.11
CA GLU A 73 -3.98 21.90 -5.23
C GLU A 73 -2.47 22.16 -5.10
N HIS A 74 -1.77 21.59 -4.11
CA HIS A 74 -0.39 21.94 -3.75
C HIS A 74 0.53 20.72 -3.57
N SER A 75 0.44 19.73 -4.46
CA SER A 75 1.36 18.59 -4.47
C SER A 75 2.70 18.95 -5.14
N TYR A 76 3.81 18.57 -4.52
CA TYR A 76 5.18 18.83 -5.01
C TYR A 76 5.54 18.10 -6.31
N LYS A 77 4.84 17.00 -6.58
CA LYS A 77 5.03 16.14 -7.74
C LYS A 77 3.69 15.85 -8.37
N THR A 78 3.68 15.57 -9.66
CA THR A 78 2.48 15.05 -10.31
C THR A 78 2.15 13.65 -9.78
N SER A 79 0.88 13.24 -9.88
CA SER A 79 0.48 11.86 -9.55
C SER A 79 1.25 10.84 -10.39
N ASN A 80 1.60 11.20 -11.63
CA ASN A 80 2.37 10.37 -12.56
C ASN A 80 3.84 10.19 -12.16
N GLU A 81 4.54 11.24 -11.77
CA GLU A 81 5.92 11.13 -11.26
C GLU A 81 5.95 10.31 -9.98
N THR A 82 5.04 10.61 -9.05
CA THR A 82 4.94 9.96 -7.73
C THR A 82 4.70 8.46 -7.86
N ARG A 83 3.72 8.03 -8.66
CA ARG A 83 3.38 6.61 -8.81
C ARG A 83 4.53 5.81 -9.47
N LEU A 84 5.23 6.39 -10.45
CA LEU A 84 6.35 5.73 -11.13
C LEU A 84 7.54 5.57 -10.18
N PHE A 85 7.81 6.60 -9.37
CA PHE A 85 8.84 6.54 -8.34
C PHE A 85 8.54 5.42 -7.34
N ILE A 86 7.34 5.41 -6.73
CA ILE A 86 6.96 4.37 -5.75
C ILE A 86 7.02 2.97 -6.37
N SER A 87 6.49 2.78 -7.59
CA SER A 87 6.46 1.46 -8.25
C SER A 87 7.86 0.86 -8.41
N ASN A 88 8.84 1.69 -8.79
CA ASN A 88 10.23 1.25 -8.90
C ASN A 88 10.91 1.10 -7.54
N LEU A 89 10.65 2.03 -6.62
CA LEU A 89 11.25 2.05 -5.30
C LEU A 89 10.85 0.82 -4.48
N VAL A 90 9.60 0.36 -4.54
CA VAL A 90 9.20 -0.85 -3.81
C VAL A 90 9.91 -2.10 -4.35
N VAL A 91 10.14 -2.18 -5.66
CA VAL A 91 10.93 -3.27 -6.25
C VAL A 91 12.38 -3.20 -5.78
N ASP A 92 12.99 -2.02 -5.79
CA ASP A 92 14.34 -1.82 -5.24
C ASP A 92 14.39 -2.16 -3.75
N TYR A 93 13.39 -1.77 -2.97
CA TYR A 93 13.29 -2.08 -1.55
C TYR A 93 13.32 -3.59 -1.28
N PHE A 94 12.59 -4.40 -2.05
CA PHE A 94 12.52 -5.85 -1.81
C PHE A 94 13.62 -6.65 -2.52
N LEU A 95 14.04 -6.22 -3.71
CA LEU A 95 14.88 -7.02 -4.60
C LEU A 95 16.22 -6.36 -4.95
N GLY A 96 16.41 -5.09 -4.59
CA GLY A 96 17.60 -4.31 -4.92
C GLY A 96 18.88 -4.82 -4.27
N ASP A 97 20.00 -4.46 -4.88
CA ASP A 97 21.34 -4.93 -4.48
C ASP A 97 21.78 -4.37 -3.13
N TRP A 98 21.14 -3.31 -2.62
CA TRP A 98 21.43 -2.74 -1.30
C TRP A 98 21.22 -3.74 -0.15
N ARG A 99 20.41 -4.78 -0.38
CA ARG A 99 20.22 -5.90 0.57
C ARG A 99 21.46 -6.79 0.71
N GLU A 100 22.39 -6.73 -0.23
CA GLU A 100 23.71 -7.31 -0.08
C GLU A 100 24.58 -6.30 0.68
N ASN A 101 24.69 -6.47 2.01
CA ASN A 101 25.39 -5.60 2.96
C ASN A 101 24.57 -4.42 3.52
N ALA A 102 23.25 -4.56 3.62
CA ALA A 102 22.40 -3.54 4.24
C ALA A 102 22.82 -3.28 5.69
N ARG A 103 22.79 -2.03 6.16
CA ARG A 103 23.04 -1.71 7.56
C ARG A 103 21.75 -1.25 8.23
N CYS A 104 21.39 -1.91 9.34
CA CYS A 104 20.30 -1.49 10.21
C CYS A 104 20.85 -0.74 11.44
N PHE A 105 19.97 -0.06 12.17
CA PHE A 105 20.31 0.80 13.32
C PHE A 105 21.12 0.08 14.43
N SER A 106 21.14 -1.25 14.46
CA SER A 106 21.76 -2.06 15.53
C SER A 106 23.09 -2.72 15.16
N GLY A 107 23.51 -2.72 13.89
CA GLY A 107 24.65 -3.49 13.40
C GLY A 107 25.77 -2.63 12.80
N TRP A 108 27.01 -2.83 13.27
CA TRP A 108 28.21 -2.27 12.61
C TRP A 108 28.64 -3.09 11.39
N GLU A 109 28.19 -4.35 11.31
CA GLU A 109 28.41 -5.27 10.18
C GLU A 109 27.20 -5.22 9.24
N GLY A 110 27.45 -5.34 7.93
CA GLY A 110 26.38 -5.37 6.94
C GLY A 110 25.63 -6.71 6.98
N MET A 111 24.32 -6.65 6.86
CA MET A 111 23.44 -7.80 6.75
C MET A 111 23.44 -8.37 5.33
N THR A 112 23.40 -9.69 5.25
CA THR A 112 23.11 -10.43 4.02
C THR A 112 21.64 -10.27 3.62
N ARG A 113 21.30 -10.63 2.38
CA ARG A 113 19.91 -10.62 1.89
C ARG A 113 18.99 -11.52 2.73
N GLU A 114 19.50 -12.65 3.21
CA GLU A 114 18.76 -13.62 4.02
C GLU A 114 18.49 -13.10 5.45
N GLU A 115 19.44 -12.39 6.04
CA GLU A 115 19.24 -11.68 7.31
C GLU A 115 18.25 -10.52 7.12
N CYS A 116 18.37 -9.75 6.05
CA CYS A 116 17.42 -8.70 5.71
C CYS A 116 15.99 -9.23 5.60
N ARG A 117 15.82 -10.43 5.05
CA ARG A 117 14.51 -11.10 4.94
C ARG A 117 13.88 -11.42 6.30
N LYS A 118 14.69 -11.69 7.31
CA LYS A 118 14.26 -12.10 8.65
C LYS A 118 14.09 -10.94 9.62
N GLU A 119 14.71 -9.79 9.34
CA GLU A 119 14.80 -8.68 10.29
C GLU A 119 14.18 -7.37 9.80
N LEU A 120 14.17 -7.10 8.48
CA LEU A 120 13.66 -5.82 7.99
C LEU A 120 12.13 -5.85 7.80
N GLU A 121 11.47 -4.80 8.24
CA GLU A 121 10.04 -4.58 8.03
C GLU A 121 9.68 -4.73 6.55
N TRP A 122 8.52 -5.31 6.28
CA TRP A 122 8.09 -5.61 4.93
C TRP A 122 6.63 -5.22 4.69
N GLN A 123 5.82 -5.13 5.74
CA GLN A 123 4.38 -5.02 5.60
C GLN A 123 3.96 -3.64 5.12
N ASP A 124 4.44 -2.57 5.75
CA ASP A 124 4.14 -1.21 5.34
C ASP A 124 4.78 -0.85 3.98
N PRO A 125 6.08 -1.12 3.72
CA PRO A 125 6.71 -0.84 2.43
C PRO A 125 6.00 -1.56 1.26
N LEU A 126 5.59 -2.81 1.48
CA LEU A 126 4.80 -3.55 0.48
C LEU A 126 3.47 -2.86 0.21
N ARG A 127 2.72 -2.52 1.26
CA ARG A 127 1.37 -1.96 1.13
C ARG A 127 1.40 -0.60 0.43
N GLU A 128 2.37 0.24 0.77
CA GLU A 128 2.60 1.52 0.12
C GLU A 128 2.93 1.35 -1.37
N GLY A 129 3.85 0.44 -1.68
CA GLY A 129 4.22 0.12 -3.05
C GLY A 129 3.08 -0.48 -3.87
N LEU A 130 2.30 -1.39 -3.29
CA LEU A 130 1.18 -2.07 -3.97
C LEU A 130 0.08 -1.09 -4.36
N VAL A 131 -0.16 -0.01 -3.59
CA VAL A 131 -1.11 1.04 -4.02
C VAL A 131 -0.66 1.65 -5.35
N ALA A 132 0.60 2.07 -5.44
CA ALA A 132 1.13 2.70 -6.65
C ALA A 132 1.20 1.73 -7.84
N ILE A 133 1.60 0.48 -7.60
CA ILE A 133 1.67 -0.57 -8.62
C ILE A 133 0.27 -0.86 -9.18
N THR A 134 -0.70 -1.14 -8.30
CA THR A 134 -2.05 -1.56 -8.74
C THR A 134 -2.81 -0.42 -9.40
N VAL A 135 -2.72 0.82 -8.88
CA VAL A 135 -3.34 1.98 -9.54
C VAL A 135 -2.67 2.28 -10.88
N SER A 136 -1.37 2.03 -11.02
CA SER A 136 -0.65 2.18 -12.30
C SER A 136 -0.93 1.04 -13.29
N GLN A 137 -1.60 -0.03 -12.86
CA GLN A 137 -1.79 -1.25 -13.64
C GLN A 137 -0.46 -1.90 -14.06
N ASP A 138 0.59 -1.71 -13.24
CA ASP A 138 1.96 -2.16 -13.52
C ASP A 138 2.11 -3.66 -13.22
N GLN A 139 1.74 -4.49 -14.19
CA GLN A 139 1.79 -5.94 -14.05
C GLN A 139 3.21 -6.48 -13.86
N GLU A 140 4.23 -5.78 -14.37
CA GLU A 140 5.62 -6.22 -14.29
C GLU A 140 6.13 -6.10 -12.86
N ASN A 141 6.04 -4.91 -12.28
CA ASN A 141 6.49 -4.69 -10.91
C ASN A 141 5.60 -5.40 -9.89
N LEU A 142 4.29 -5.57 -10.18
CA LEU A 142 3.40 -6.41 -9.36
C LEU A 142 3.92 -7.85 -9.26
N LYS A 143 4.30 -8.46 -10.38
CA LYS A 143 4.85 -9.82 -10.37
C LYS A 143 6.19 -9.88 -9.63
N LYS A 144 7.09 -8.92 -9.88
CA LYS A 144 8.40 -8.86 -9.22
C LYS A 144 8.26 -8.78 -7.71
N VAL A 145 7.48 -7.83 -7.19
CA VAL A 145 7.36 -7.65 -5.73
C VAL A 145 6.74 -8.87 -5.06
N CYS A 146 5.78 -9.53 -5.72
CA CYS A 146 5.15 -10.73 -5.19
C CYS A 146 6.08 -11.96 -5.13
N THR A 147 7.23 -11.99 -5.82
CA THR A 147 8.19 -13.08 -5.65
C THR A 147 8.91 -13.03 -4.31
N TYR A 148 8.91 -11.89 -3.63
CA TYR A 148 9.51 -11.75 -2.30
C TYR A 148 8.64 -12.37 -1.21
N LEU A 149 7.31 -12.42 -1.39
CA LEU A 149 6.40 -12.79 -0.31
C LEU A 149 6.21 -14.30 -0.21
N ASP A 150 6.60 -14.87 0.93
CA ASP A 150 6.38 -16.28 1.23
C ASP A 150 6.20 -16.50 2.75
N GLU A 151 5.86 -17.73 3.13
CA GLU A 151 5.49 -18.11 4.50
C GLU A 151 6.65 -18.08 5.51
N ASP A 152 7.89 -17.98 5.05
CA ASP A 152 9.09 -17.87 5.88
C ASP A 152 9.36 -16.44 6.40
N LEU A 153 8.62 -15.44 5.92
CA LEU A 153 8.70 -14.08 6.43
C LEU A 153 8.27 -14.03 7.91
N PHE A 154 8.99 -13.24 8.70
CA PHE A 154 8.64 -13.02 10.08
C PHE A 154 7.33 -12.23 10.20
N PHE A 155 6.73 -12.32 11.39
CA PHE A 155 5.56 -11.53 11.73
C PHE A 155 5.95 -10.08 11.98
N ASP A 156 5.66 -9.24 11.00
CA ASP A 156 5.79 -7.78 11.06
C ASP A 156 4.48 -7.15 11.58
N GLU A 157 4.56 -6.47 12.73
CA GLU A 157 3.43 -5.78 13.36
C GLU A 157 3.06 -4.48 12.60
N GLY A 158 4.02 -3.91 11.85
CA GLY A 158 3.89 -2.64 11.13
C GLY A 158 3.41 -1.48 12.00
N SER A 159 3.05 -0.37 11.35
CA SER A 159 2.60 0.86 12.01
C SER A 159 1.13 0.82 12.46
N TRP A 160 0.41 -0.30 12.25
CA TRP A 160 -1.07 -0.35 12.28
C TRP A 160 -1.67 -1.51 13.09
N ASP A 161 -0.98 -1.98 14.14
CA ASP A 161 -1.42 -3.13 14.99
C ASP A 161 -1.84 -4.35 14.14
N ARG A 162 -0.96 -4.72 13.21
CA ARG A 162 -1.24 -5.81 12.27
C ARG A 162 -1.04 -7.13 12.97
N THR A 163 -1.86 -8.10 12.59
CA THR A 163 -1.78 -9.45 13.11
C THR A 163 -1.16 -10.40 12.11
N LYS A 164 -0.75 -11.58 12.58
CA LYS A 164 -0.30 -12.67 11.71
C LYS A 164 -1.29 -12.98 10.58
N ASP A 165 -2.59 -12.88 10.86
CA ASP A 165 -3.63 -13.08 9.84
C ASP A 165 -3.62 -11.97 8.78
N ASP A 166 -3.38 -10.72 9.18
CA ASP A 166 -3.25 -9.60 8.24
C ASP A 166 -2.03 -9.79 7.32
N ASN A 167 -0.90 -10.24 7.86
CA ASN A 167 0.30 -10.54 7.07
C ASN A 167 0.05 -11.71 6.11
N THR A 168 -0.67 -12.74 6.58
CA THR A 168 -1.04 -13.89 5.76
C THR A 168 -1.90 -13.48 4.56
N CYS A 169 -2.78 -12.48 4.70
CA CYS A 169 -3.55 -11.97 3.56
C CYS A 169 -2.66 -11.53 2.39
N PHE A 170 -1.53 -10.88 2.68
CA PHE A 170 -0.59 -10.45 1.64
C PHE A 170 0.22 -11.60 1.05
N ILE A 171 0.54 -12.63 1.84
CA ILE A 171 1.16 -13.86 1.33
C ILE A 171 0.19 -14.59 0.36
N VAL A 172 -1.09 -14.73 0.74
CA VAL A 172 -2.10 -15.34 -0.14
C VAL A 172 -2.32 -14.48 -1.39
N LEU A 173 -2.34 -13.16 -1.27
CA LEU A 173 -2.42 -12.25 -2.40
C LEU A 173 -1.23 -12.46 -3.37
N ALA A 174 -0.01 -12.59 -2.86
CA ALA A 174 1.18 -12.78 -3.67
C ALA A 174 1.16 -14.12 -4.43
N LYS A 175 0.81 -15.21 -3.74
CA LYS A 175 0.65 -16.52 -4.36
C LYS A 175 -0.46 -16.50 -5.41
N TYR A 176 -1.60 -15.84 -5.15
CA TYR A 176 -2.64 -15.62 -6.15
C TYR A 176 -2.13 -14.85 -7.38
N ILE A 177 -1.35 -13.79 -7.19
CA ILE A 177 -0.80 -12.99 -8.29
C ILE A 177 0.13 -13.84 -9.17
N SER A 178 0.95 -14.70 -8.56
CA SER A 178 1.88 -15.60 -9.24
C SER A 178 1.17 -16.73 -9.97
N ASP A 179 0.25 -17.43 -9.30
CA ASP A 179 -0.36 -18.66 -9.81
C ASP A 179 -1.66 -18.43 -10.59
N LYS A 180 -2.24 -17.23 -10.47
CA LYS A 180 -3.58 -16.89 -10.98
C LYS A 180 -4.69 -17.81 -10.44
N SER A 181 -4.44 -18.46 -9.30
CA SER A 181 -5.39 -19.31 -8.60
C SER A 181 -5.15 -19.24 -7.09
N LEU A 182 -6.18 -19.57 -6.31
CA LEU A 182 -6.10 -19.73 -4.86
C LEU A 182 -5.89 -21.20 -4.44
N ASP A 183 -5.86 -22.15 -5.38
CA ASP A 183 -5.84 -23.59 -5.08
C ASP A 183 -4.62 -24.00 -4.24
N HIS A 184 -3.44 -23.46 -4.53
CA HIS A 184 -2.21 -23.75 -3.78
C HIS A 184 -2.15 -23.07 -2.40
N CYS A 185 -3.14 -22.23 -2.07
CA CYS A 185 -3.23 -21.49 -0.81
C CYS A 185 -4.44 -21.91 0.02
N GLN A 186 -5.12 -23.00 -0.33
CA GLN A 186 -6.41 -23.35 0.25
C GLN A 186 -6.36 -23.45 1.79
N GLU A 187 -5.30 -24.00 2.36
CA GLU A 187 -5.13 -24.08 3.82
C GLU A 187 -5.03 -22.69 4.48
N LEU A 188 -4.29 -21.76 3.87
CA LEU A 188 -4.17 -20.38 4.34
C LEU A 188 -5.50 -19.63 4.18
N VAL A 189 -6.18 -19.82 3.05
CA VAL A 189 -7.51 -19.24 2.79
C VAL A 189 -8.52 -19.70 3.85
N GLU A 190 -8.61 -21.00 4.12
CA GLU A 190 -9.52 -21.55 5.14
C GLU A 190 -9.19 -21.07 6.55
N ARG A 191 -7.90 -20.91 6.88
CA ARG A 191 -7.47 -20.31 8.14
C ARG A 191 -8.01 -18.89 8.27
N LEU A 192 -7.84 -18.07 7.24
CA LEU A 192 -8.27 -16.67 7.23
C LEU A 192 -9.81 -16.54 7.27
N GLU A 193 -10.53 -17.42 6.58
CA GLU A 193 -12.00 -17.50 6.67
C GLU A 193 -12.49 -17.85 8.07
N LYS A 194 -11.68 -18.55 8.88
CA LYS A 194 -11.96 -18.89 10.28
C LYS A 194 -11.43 -17.83 11.27
N SER A 195 -10.71 -16.80 10.81
CA SER A 195 -10.13 -15.76 11.68
C SER A 195 -11.17 -15.11 12.60
N ARG A 196 -10.81 -14.80 13.84
CA ARG A 196 -11.74 -14.07 14.74
C ARG A 196 -11.91 -12.62 14.33
N ARG A 197 -10.91 -12.03 13.64
CA ARG A 197 -10.94 -10.63 13.18
C ARG A 197 -11.68 -10.54 11.84
N LYS A 198 -12.42 -9.44 11.64
CA LYS A 198 -13.20 -9.22 10.41
C LYS A 198 -12.34 -8.82 9.21
N ARG A 199 -11.28 -8.04 9.43
CA ARG A 199 -10.42 -7.52 8.35
C ARG A 199 -9.83 -8.66 7.48
N PRO A 200 -9.15 -9.69 8.03
CA PRO A 200 -8.63 -10.79 7.22
C PRO A 200 -9.72 -11.58 6.48
N LYS A 201 -10.86 -11.83 7.15
CA LYS A 201 -12.03 -12.52 6.57
C LYS A 201 -12.57 -11.79 5.34
N LEU A 202 -12.79 -10.47 5.47
CA LEU A 202 -13.33 -9.65 4.39
C LEU A 202 -12.30 -9.48 3.27
N PHE A 203 -11.01 -9.35 3.59
CA PHE A 203 -9.94 -9.29 2.60
C PHE A 203 -9.96 -10.53 1.69
N ILE A 204 -10.01 -11.73 2.28
CA ILE A 204 -10.06 -12.98 1.51
C ILE A 204 -11.39 -13.16 0.78
N ALA A 205 -12.51 -12.71 1.33
CA ALA A 205 -13.78 -12.72 0.62
C ALA A 205 -13.73 -11.90 -0.68
N VAL A 206 -13.09 -10.73 -0.64
CA VAL A 206 -12.83 -9.91 -1.84
C VAL A 206 -11.90 -10.66 -2.80
N LEU A 207 -10.77 -11.17 -2.31
CA LEU A 207 -9.78 -11.84 -3.17
C LEU A 207 -10.38 -13.07 -3.89
N LYS A 208 -11.23 -13.85 -3.21
CA LYS A 208 -11.98 -14.95 -3.84
C LYS A 208 -12.90 -14.46 -4.94
N ALA A 209 -13.64 -13.37 -4.71
CA ALA A 209 -14.50 -12.78 -5.74
C ALA A 209 -13.69 -12.28 -6.96
N ILE A 210 -12.48 -11.74 -6.74
CA ILE A 210 -11.55 -11.36 -7.80
C ILE A 210 -11.09 -12.60 -8.59
N ALA A 211 -10.68 -13.67 -7.90
CA ALA A 211 -10.23 -14.92 -8.52
C ALA A 211 -11.32 -15.60 -9.36
N GLU A 212 -12.59 -15.48 -8.94
CA GLU A 212 -13.75 -15.99 -9.66
C GLU A 212 -14.23 -15.07 -10.80
N HIS A 213 -13.62 -13.89 -10.97
CA HIS A 213 -14.06 -12.84 -11.91
C HIS A 213 -15.54 -12.42 -11.76
N ASP A 214 -16.13 -12.58 -10.58
CA ASP A 214 -17.53 -12.24 -10.29
C ASP A 214 -17.64 -10.77 -9.89
N LYS A 215 -17.91 -9.89 -10.85
CA LYS A 215 -18.04 -8.43 -10.63
C LYS A 215 -19.08 -8.06 -9.57
N ALA A 216 -20.20 -8.78 -9.50
CA ALA A 216 -21.26 -8.48 -8.54
C ALA A 216 -20.80 -8.84 -7.12
N ARG A 217 -20.15 -9.99 -6.97
CA ARG A 217 -19.56 -10.42 -5.70
C ARG A 217 -18.37 -9.56 -5.28
N ILE A 218 -17.54 -9.10 -6.22
CA ILE A 218 -16.46 -8.13 -5.97
C ILE A 218 -17.06 -6.86 -5.37
N ARG A 219 -18.08 -6.28 -6.02
CA ARG A 219 -18.72 -5.05 -5.54
C ARG A 219 -19.33 -5.24 -4.13
N ALA A 220 -20.04 -6.34 -3.90
CA ALA A 220 -20.66 -6.62 -2.61
C ALA A 220 -19.62 -6.78 -1.48
N THR A 221 -18.61 -7.61 -1.70
CA THR A 221 -17.55 -7.87 -0.71
C THR A 221 -16.67 -6.65 -0.46
N MET A 222 -16.38 -5.84 -1.49
CA MET A 222 -15.68 -4.56 -1.32
C MET A 222 -16.50 -3.56 -0.53
N SER A 223 -17.82 -3.51 -0.73
CA SER A 223 -18.71 -2.67 0.09
C SER A 223 -18.62 -3.07 1.57
N ASP A 224 -18.67 -4.37 1.87
CA ASP A 224 -18.57 -4.87 3.24
C ASP A 224 -17.19 -4.60 3.86
N TYR A 225 -16.11 -4.78 3.09
CA TYR A 225 -14.75 -4.44 3.50
C TYR A 225 -14.62 -2.97 3.87
N MET A 226 -15.08 -2.07 2.99
CA MET A 226 -14.96 -0.63 3.22
C MET A 226 -15.85 -0.13 4.36
N LYS A 227 -17.05 -0.70 4.53
CA LYS A 227 -17.90 -0.42 5.70
C LYS A 227 -17.22 -0.84 7.01
N GLN A 228 -16.52 -1.97 7.00
CA GLN A 228 -15.74 -2.41 8.16
C GLN A 228 -14.56 -1.47 8.44
N TYR A 229 -13.84 -1.03 7.41
CA TYR A 229 -12.78 -0.02 7.53
C TYR A 229 -13.31 1.26 8.18
N VAL A 230 -14.41 1.83 7.65
CA VAL A 230 -15.04 3.03 8.21
C VAL A 230 -15.45 2.84 9.67
N LYS A 231 -15.91 1.65 10.04
CA LYS A 231 -16.41 1.37 11.39
C LYS A 231 -15.30 1.25 12.43
N VAL A 232 -14.14 0.70 12.07
CA VAL A 232 -13.15 0.22 13.06
C VAL A 232 -11.75 0.80 12.84
N GLU A 233 -11.41 1.21 11.62
CA GLU A 233 -10.03 1.54 11.25
C GLU A 233 -9.87 3.00 10.85
N LEU A 234 -10.95 3.64 10.37
CA LEU A 234 -10.93 5.04 10.02
C LEU A 234 -10.78 5.90 11.27
N ASP A 235 -9.55 6.36 11.51
CA ASP A 235 -9.27 7.40 12.47
C ASP A 235 -9.37 8.76 11.79
N LYS A 236 -10.36 9.55 12.21
CA LYS A 236 -10.63 10.88 11.64
C LYS A 236 -9.69 11.96 12.16
N ASP A 237 -8.96 11.68 13.25
CA ASP A 237 -8.02 12.62 13.87
C ASP A 237 -6.60 12.43 13.29
N VAL A 238 -6.40 11.45 12.41
CA VAL A 238 -5.12 11.11 11.79
C VAL A 238 -5.03 11.64 10.37
N SER A 239 -3.79 11.90 9.94
CA SER A 239 -3.39 12.41 8.63
C SER A 239 -3.85 11.58 7.42
N ILE A 240 -4.21 10.30 7.60
CA ILE A 240 -4.48 9.35 6.52
C ILE A 240 -5.90 8.81 6.66
N ILE A 241 -6.77 9.16 5.71
CA ILE A 241 -8.20 8.83 5.75
C ILE A 241 -8.57 7.76 4.72
N VAL A 242 -7.68 7.45 3.76
CA VAL A 242 -7.92 6.42 2.74
C VAL A 242 -7.56 5.01 3.22
N SER A 243 -8.31 4.02 2.76
CA SER A 243 -7.99 2.61 2.99
C SER A 243 -6.90 2.14 2.01
N ILE A 244 -5.69 1.90 2.53
CA ILE A 244 -4.58 1.36 1.73
C ILE A 244 -4.97 -0.01 1.15
N ASP A 245 -5.43 -0.93 2.02
CA ASP A 245 -5.81 -2.29 1.62
C ASP A 245 -7.01 -2.27 0.65
N GLY A 246 -7.99 -1.40 0.90
CA GLY A 246 -9.12 -1.19 0.00
C GLY A 246 -8.70 -0.66 -1.37
N SER A 247 -7.71 0.23 -1.41
CA SER A 247 -7.11 0.75 -2.66
C SER A 247 -6.41 -0.36 -3.44
N ILE A 248 -5.61 -1.20 -2.79
CA ILE A 248 -4.93 -2.34 -3.43
C ILE A 248 -5.97 -3.30 -4.02
N LEU A 249 -6.95 -3.73 -3.21
CA LEU A 249 -7.96 -4.70 -3.62
C LEU A 249 -8.85 -4.18 -4.76
N TRP A 250 -9.30 -2.93 -4.70
CA TRP A 250 -10.12 -2.33 -5.75
C TRP A 250 -9.38 -2.26 -7.08
N ASN A 251 -8.15 -1.73 -7.08
CA ASN A 251 -7.39 -1.58 -8.32
C ASN A 251 -6.97 -2.94 -8.87
N LEU A 252 -6.66 -3.92 -8.02
CA LEU A 252 -6.42 -5.30 -8.44
C LEU A 252 -7.67 -5.91 -9.10
N ALA A 253 -8.85 -5.69 -8.53
CA ALA A 253 -10.10 -6.16 -9.12
C ALA A 253 -10.33 -5.55 -10.51
N VAL A 254 -10.04 -4.25 -10.66
CA VAL A 254 -10.08 -3.57 -11.97
C VAL A 254 -9.04 -4.13 -12.95
N MET A 255 -7.82 -4.42 -12.49
CA MET A 255 -6.78 -5.05 -13.32
C MET A 255 -7.21 -6.41 -13.87
N GLN A 256 -7.92 -7.21 -13.08
CA GLN A 256 -8.28 -8.60 -13.44
C GLN A 256 -9.63 -8.71 -14.16
N SER A 257 -10.58 -7.82 -13.84
CA SER A 257 -11.97 -7.93 -14.32
C SER A 257 -12.39 -6.75 -15.21
N GLY A 258 -11.50 -5.78 -15.45
CA GLY A 258 -11.82 -4.55 -16.16
C GLY A 258 -12.69 -3.62 -15.32
N GLU A 259 -13.50 -2.79 -15.97
CA GLU A 259 -14.35 -1.83 -15.28
C GLU A 259 -15.37 -2.50 -14.35
N LEU A 260 -15.53 -1.91 -13.16
CA LEU A 260 -16.45 -2.34 -12.10
C LEU A 260 -17.49 -1.24 -11.87
N GLU A 261 -18.71 -1.64 -11.54
CA GLU A 261 -19.71 -0.69 -11.03
C GLU A 261 -19.22 -0.09 -9.70
N PRO A 262 -19.22 1.25 -9.55
CA PRO A 262 -18.69 1.90 -8.36
C PRO A 262 -19.48 1.54 -7.09
N LEU A 263 -18.78 1.62 -5.95
CA LEU A 263 -19.43 1.63 -4.65
C LEU A 263 -20.16 2.96 -4.43
N ASP A 264 -20.88 3.07 -3.32
CA ASP A 264 -21.43 4.35 -2.88
C ASP A 264 -20.30 5.39 -2.77
N GLN A 265 -20.58 6.64 -3.20
CA GLN A 265 -19.56 7.68 -3.33
C GLN A 265 -18.74 7.89 -2.04
N ASP A 266 -19.40 7.88 -0.88
CA ASP A 266 -18.75 8.08 0.42
C ASP A 266 -17.72 6.96 0.73
N LEU A 267 -17.86 5.76 0.14
CA LEU A 267 -16.86 4.68 0.22
C LEU A 267 -15.80 4.80 -0.87
N MET A 268 -16.19 5.18 -2.10
CA MET A 268 -15.24 5.41 -3.19
C MET A 268 -14.25 6.53 -2.88
N ASP A 269 -14.65 7.53 -2.12
CA ASP A 269 -13.77 8.61 -1.65
C ASP A 269 -12.70 8.15 -0.65
N LEU A 270 -12.76 6.90 -0.18
CA LEU A 270 -11.75 6.30 0.70
C LEU A 270 -10.80 5.34 -0.05
N ILE A 271 -10.94 5.24 -1.38
CA ILE A 271 -10.18 4.32 -2.24
C ILE A 271 -9.44 5.15 -3.29
N ILE A 272 -8.11 5.06 -3.32
CA ILE A 272 -7.31 5.65 -4.40
C ILE A 272 -7.56 4.84 -5.67
N THR A 273 -8.01 5.50 -6.74
CA THR A 273 -8.26 4.89 -8.07
C THR A 273 -7.55 5.68 -9.17
N GLN A 274 -7.41 5.08 -10.36
CA GLN A 274 -6.88 5.77 -11.54
C GLN A 274 -7.65 7.06 -11.86
N GLU A 275 -8.98 7.01 -11.80
CA GLU A 275 -9.85 8.17 -12.02
C GLU A 275 -9.58 9.26 -10.98
N SER A 276 -9.46 8.89 -9.71
CA SER A 276 -9.21 9.86 -8.64
C SER A 276 -7.86 10.58 -8.75
N LEU A 277 -6.92 10.00 -9.48
CA LEU A 277 -5.58 10.55 -9.75
C LEU A 277 -5.47 11.22 -11.13
N GLY A 278 -6.56 11.28 -11.90
CA GLY A 278 -6.58 11.85 -13.26
C GLY A 278 -5.84 11.02 -14.31
N LEU A 279 -5.71 9.70 -14.11
CA LEU A 279 -4.94 8.80 -14.99
C LEU A 279 -5.77 8.13 -16.08
N LYS A 280 -7.11 8.22 -16.02
CA LYS A 280 -8.00 7.78 -17.10
C LYS A 280 -8.52 9.01 -17.88
N PRO A 281 -8.56 8.95 -19.23
CA PRO A 281 -9.15 9.98 -20.07
C PRO A 281 -10.67 10.07 -19.91
#